data_AF-A0A536I7F4-F1
#
_entry.id   AF-A0A536I7F4-F1
#
_cell.length_a   1.000
_cell.length_b   1.000
_cell.length_c   1.000
_cell.angle_alpha   90.00
_cell.angle_beta   90.00
_cell.angle_gamma   90.00
#
_symmetry.space_group_name_H-M   'P 1'
#
loop_
_entity.id
_entity.type
_entity.pdbx_description
1 polymer ?
#
loop_
_entity_poly.entity_id
_entity_poly.type
_entity_poly.pdbx_seq_one_letter_code
_entity_poly.pdbx_strand_id
1 'polypeptide(L)'
;MIVTDHKEERLDEVLRRFPADHYVLIDDKAAILAEVKRRLDGRVTTVHVLQGHYAGEPPDGPAPDVVVQRIGDLADLPADRLVP
;
A
#
# COMPACT_ATOMS: atom_id res chain seq x y z
N MET A 1 -1.53 -9.67 -12.02
CA MET A 1 -1.34 -9.90 -10.58
C MET A 1 0.12 -10.29 -10.37
N ILE A 2 0.91 -9.42 -9.73
CA ILE A 2 2.29 -9.74 -9.35
C ILE A 2 2.25 -10.23 -7.90
N VAL A 3 2.67 -11.47 -7.66
CA VAL A 3 2.84 -12.05 -6.32
C VAL A 3 4.35 -12.26 -6.12
N THR A 4 4.92 -11.64 -5.10
CA THR A 4 6.36 -11.76 -4.80
C THR A 4 6.58 -12.02 -3.33
N ASP A 5 7.48 -12.95 -3.03
CA ASP A 5 7.86 -13.30 -1.65
C ASP A 5 8.72 -12.19 -0.99
N HIS A 6 9.33 -11.30 -1.78
CA HIS A 6 10.12 -10.14 -1.32
C HIS A 6 9.65 -8.90 -2.10
N LYS A 7 8.58 -8.25 -1.62
CA LYS A 7 7.92 -7.12 -2.33
C LYS A 7 8.79 -5.85 -2.40
N GLU A 8 9.73 -5.69 -1.47
CA GLU A 8 10.60 -4.51 -1.34
C GLU A 8 11.59 -4.38 -2.51
N GLU A 9 12.12 -5.52 -3.00
CA GLU A 9 13.14 -5.58 -4.06
C GLU A 9 12.59 -5.37 -5.48
N ARG A 10 11.27 -5.37 -5.66
CA ARG A 10 10.65 -5.26 -7.00
C ARG A 10 9.85 -4.00 -7.25
N LEU A 11 9.85 -3.03 -6.32
CA LEU A 11 9.13 -1.78 -6.53
C LEU A 11 9.60 -1.08 -7.83
N ASP A 12 10.90 -0.97 -8.06
CA ASP A 12 11.44 -0.33 -9.28
C ASP A 12 11.03 -1.06 -10.57
N GLU A 13 10.91 -2.40 -10.52
CA GLU A 13 10.43 -3.18 -11.67
C GLU A 13 8.95 -2.90 -11.94
N VAL A 14 8.12 -2.85 -10.89
CA VAL A 14 6.69 -2.52 -10.98
C VAL A 14 6.51 -1.11 -11.55
N LEU A 15 7.23 -0.13 -11.02
CA LEU A 15 7.17 1.27 -11.48
C LEU A 15 7.59 1.40 -12.96
N ARG A 16 8.59 0.64 -13.41
CA ARG A 16 9.00 0.61 -14.82
C ARG A 16 7.99 -0.09 -15.71
N ARG A 17 7.37 -1.17 -15.24
CA ARG A 17 6.44 -1.98 -16.02
C ARG A 17 5.05 -1.34 -16.14
N PHE A 18 4.66 -0.59 -15.12
CA PHE A 18 3.37 0.09 -14.98
C PHE A 18 3.60 1.56 -14.56
N PRO A 19 4.04 2.42 -15.48
CA PRO A 19 4.18 3.84 -15.19
C PRO A 19 2.80 4.46 -14.94
N ALA A 20 2.68 5.17 -13.83
CA ALA A 20 1.48 5.91 -13.44
C ALA A 20 1.87 7.21 -12.73
N ASP A 21 0.98 8.20 -12.81
CA ASP A 21 1.15 9.47 -12.09
C ASP A 21 1.00 9.27 -10.59
N HIS A 22 0.05 8.41 -10.19
CA HIS A 22 -0.25 8.05 -8.80
C HIS A 22 -0.45 6.54 -8.63
N TYR A 23 0.00 6.00 -7.50
CA TYR A 23 -0.12 4.59 -7.15
C TYR A 23 -1.03 4.40 -5.93
N VAL A 24 -1.72 3.26 -5.89
CA VAL A 24 -2.41 2.80 -4.69
C VAL A 24 -1.79 1.46 -4.31
N LEU A 25 -1.16 1.41 -3.13
CA LEU A 25 -0.60 0.18 -2.58
C LEU A 25 -1.49 -0.32 -1.45
N ILE A 26 -1.92 -1.57 -1.54
CA ILE A 26 -2.80 -2.22 -0.56
C ILE A 26 -2.06 -3.45 -0.02
N ASP A 27 -1.82 -3.51 1.28
CA ASP A 27 -1.08 -4.61 1.92
C ASP A 27 -1.51 -4.80 3.40
N ASP A 28 -1.25 -5.98 3.98
CA ASP A 28 -1.48 -6.28 5.40
C ASP A 28 -0.23 -6.01 6.27
N LYS A 29 0.93 -5.80 5.64
CA LYS A 29 2.19 -5.45 6.30
C LYS A 29 2.44 -3.95 6.35
N ALA A 30 2.31 -3.39 7.55
CA ALA A 30 2.56 -1.96 7.80
C ALA A 30 3.99 -1.52 7.44
N ALA A 31 4.99 -2.40 7.62
CA ALA A 31 6.38 -2.11 7.29
C ALA A 31 6.62 -1.86 5.79
N ILE A 32 6.01 -2.67 4.92
CA ILE A 32 6.12 -2.52 3.47
C ILE A 32 5.44 -1.21 3.02
N LEU A 33 4.27 -0.91 3.57
CA LEU A 33 3.57 0.34 3.31
C LEU A 33 4.43 1.55 3.68
N ALA A 34 5.04 1.52 4.87
CA ALA A 34 5.93 2.58 5.34
C ALA A 34 7.15 2.77 4.43
N GLU A 35 7.77 1.67 3.96
CA GLU A 35 8.91 1.75 3.04
C GLU A 35 8.52 2.33 1.68
N VAL A 36 7.43 1.85 1.07
CA VAL A 36 6.97 2.37 -0.22
C VAL A 36 6.55 3.83 -0.09
N LYS A 37 5.90 4.22 1.02
CA LYS A 37 5.54 5.61 1.30
C LYS A 37 6.77 6.50 1.38
N ARG A 38 7.87 6.05 2.00
CA ARG A 38 9.15 6.80 2.00
C ARG A 38 9.73 6.99 0.60
N ARG A 39 9.57 6.00 -0.28
CA ARG A 39 10.15 6.01 -1.64
C ARG A 39 9.34 6.84 -2.64
N LEU A 40 8.02 6.77 -2.56
CA LEU A 40 7.11 7.40 -3.52
C LEU A 40 6.44 8.69 -2.99
N ASP A 41 6.46 8.91 -1.68
CA ASP A 41 5.95 10.11 -1.01
C ASP A 41 4.51 10.46 -1.46
N GLY A 42 4.28 11.67 -1.97
CA GLY A 42 2.98 12.11 -2.46
C GLY A 42 2.46 11.40 -3.71
N ARG A 43 3.25 10.51 -4.34
CA ARG A 43 2.85 9.73 -5.52
C ARG A 43 2.22 8.38 -5.19
N VAL A 44 2.03 8.08 -3.90
CA VAL A 44 1.38 6.84 -3.47
C VAL A 44 0.37 7.09 -2.36
N THR A 45 -0.79 6.45 -2.48
CA THR A 45 -1.72 6.22 -1.37
C THR A 45 -1.50 4.81 -0.86
N THR A 46 -1.24 4.68 0.43
CA THR A 46 -1.02 3.40 1.12
C THR A 46 -2.26 3.01 1.92
N VAL A 47 -2.72 1.78 1.72
CA VAL A 47 -3.88 1.23 2.39
C VAL A 47 -3.48 0.01 3.21
N HIS A 48 -3.59 0.12 4.52
CA HIS A 48 -3.36 -1.00 5.44
C HIS A 48 -4.65 -1.75 5.69
N VAL A 49 -4.67 -3.01 5.27
CA VAL A 49 -5.79 -3.91 5.55
C VAL A 49 -5.48 -4.67 6.83
N LEU A 50 -6.26 -4.48 7.88
CA LEU A 50 -6.11 -5.17 9.16
C LEU A 50 -6.67 -6.60 9.11
N GLN A 51 -6.37 -7.31 8.03
CA GLN A 51 -6.76 -8.70 7.80
C GLN A 51 -5.52 -9.50 7.41
N GLY A 52 -5.24 -10.56 8.16
CA GLY A 52 -4.08 -11.43 7.90
C GLY A 52 -3.20 -11.59 9.13
N HIS A 53 -2.05 -12.23 8.92
CA HIS A 53 -1.12 -12.56 10.01
C HIS A 53 -0.45 -11.31 10.60
N TYR A 54 -0.30 -10.25 9.80
CA TYR A 54 0.45 -9.03 10.15
C TYR A 54 -0.43 -7.84 10.56
N ALA A 55 -1.75 -8.04 10.66
CA ALA A 55 -2.73 -6.98 10.94
C ALA A 55 -2.48 -6.23 12.27
N GLY A 56 -1.77 -6.84 13.22
CA GLY A 56 -1.44 -6.25 14.52
C GLY A 56 -0.07 -5.60 14.60
N GLU A 57 0.75 -5.67 13.54
CA GLU A 57 2.11 -5.12 13.58
C GLU A 57 2.10 -3.61 13.31
N PRO A 58 2.67 -2.79 14.22
CA PRO A 58 2.73 -1.36 14.01
C PRO A 58 3.73 -1.03 12.88
N PRO A 59 3.48 0.03 12.07
CA PRO A 59 4.47 0.50 11.10
C PRO A 59 5.70 1.03 11.82
N ASP A 60 6.88 0.63 11.36
CA ASP A 60 8.13 1.32 11.67
C ASP A 60 8.41 2.39 10.58
N GLY A 61 7.72 3.52 10.72
CA GLY A 61 7.79 4.62 9.76
C GLY A 61 6.48 5.41 9.57
N PRO A 62 6.29 6.05 8.40
CA PRO A 62 5.07 6.81 8.15
C PRO A 62 3.83 5.94 8.25
N ALA A 63 2.79 6.50 8.86
CA ALA A 63 1.50 5.83 8.98
C ALA A 63 0.86 5.65 7.58
N PRO A 64 0.10 4.57 7.36
CA PRO A 64 -0.67 4.40 6.14
C PRO A 64 -1.71 5.52 6.00
N ASP A 65 -2.00 5.92 4.76
CA ASP A 65 -2.97 6.97 4.47
C ASP A 65 -4.41 6.54 4.78
N VAL A 66 -4.69 5.25 4.55
CA VAL A 66 -5.99 4.64 4.78
C VAL A 66 -5.82 3.33 5.55
N VAL A 67 -6.69 3.09 6.52
CA VAL A 67 -6.76 1.82 7.25
C VAL A 67 -8.16 1.25 7.09
N VAL A 68 -8.25 -0.02 6.67
CA VAL A 68 -9.52 -0.75 6.53
C VAL A 68 -9.47 -2.05 7.32
N GLN A 69 -10.60 -2.54 7.80
CA GLN A 69 -10.63 -3.79 8.58
C GLN A 69 -10.51 -5.00 7.65
N ARG A 70 -11.16 -4.97 6.50
CA ARG A 70 -11.18 -6.05 5.51
C ARG A 70 -10.99 -5.49 4.12
N ILE A 71 -10.46 -6.31 3.22
CA ILE A 71 -10.26 -5.92 1.82
C ILE A 71 -11.58 -5.54 1.13
N GLY A 72 -12.70 -6.14 1.55
CA GLY A 72 -14.03 -5.82 1.01
C GLY A 72 -14.48 -4.39 1.32
N ASP A 73 -14.00 -3.80 2.42
CA ASP A 73 -14.37 -2.44 2.82
C ASP A 73 -13.84 -1.38 1.81
N LEU A 74 -12.87 -1.74 0.96
CA LEU A 74 -12.40 -0.88 -0.14
C LEU A 74 -13.49 -0.55 -1.15
N ALA A 75 -14.45 -1.45 -1.36
CA ALA A 75 -15.53 -1.24 -2.34
C ALA A 75 -16.47 -0.11 -1.93
N ASP A 76 -16.52 0.20 -0.63
CA ASP A 76 -17.35 1.26 -0.05
C ASP A 76 -16.60 2.60 0.05
N LEU A 77 -15.29 2.63 -0.24
CA LEU A 77 -14.50 3.86 -0.21
C LEU A 77 -14.69 4.64 -1.51
N PRO A 78 -14.89 5.97 -1.41
CA PRO A 78 -14.92 6.81 -2.59
C PRO A 78 -13.51 6.91 -3.20
N ALA A 79 -13.45 6.98 -4.53
CA ALA A 79 -12.19 6.91 -5.27
C ALA A 79 -11.26 8.10 -4.95
N ASP A 80 -11.81 9.27 -4.64
CA ASP A 80 -11.09 10.48 -4.20
C ASP A 80 -10.30 10.30 -2.89
N ARG A 81 -10.63 9.25 -2.13
CA ARG A 81 -9.90 8.86 -0.93
C ARG A 81 -8.70 7.96 -1.23
N LEU A 82 -8.60 7.44 -2.45
CA LEU A 82 -7.52 6.56 -2.90
C LEU A 82 -6.61 7.26 -3.91
N VAL A 83 -7.14 8.16 -4.73
CA VAL A 83 -6.39 8.94 -5.72
C VAL A 83 -6.73 10.43 -5.57
N PRO A 84 -5.76 11.33 -5.73
CA PRO A 84 -6.00 12.78 -5.74
C PRO A 84 -6.81 13.23 -6.96
#